data_AF-A0AA47BQY2-F1
#
_entry.id   AF-A0AA47BQY2-F1
#
_cell.length_a   1.000
_cell.length_b   1.000
_cell.length_c   1.000
_cell.angle_alpha   90.00
_cell.angle_beta   90.00
_cell.angle_gamma   90.00
#
_symmetry.space_group_name_H-M   'P 1'
#
loop_
_entity.id
_entity.type
_entity.pdbx_description
1 polymer ?
#
loop_
_entity_poly.entity_id
_entity_poly.type
_entity_poly.pdbx_seq_one_letter_code
_entity_poly.pdbx_strand_id
1 'polypeptide(L)'
;GVVSTLAGTGTRGHADGTATAAKFYGPLGVAVDSSGNVYVADVNNHRIRKITPARVVNTIAGTDTPGFADGAGNTAQFYHPTGVAVDSFGNVYVADSGNHLIRRITPAGVVSIFAGS
;
A
#
# COMPACT_ATOMS: atom_id res chain seq x y z
N GLY A 1 -20.65 5.40 -18.40
CA GLY A 1 -20.33 4.42 -17.34
C GLY A 1 -20.89 4.88 -16.01
N VAL A 2 -21.04 4.00 -15.03
CA VAL A 2 -21.52 4.32 -13.68
C VAL A 2 -20.32 4.47 -12.73
N VAL A 3 -20.29 5.54 -11.92
CA VAL A 3 -19.26 5.77 -10.91
C VAL A 3 -19.70 5.15 -9.58
N SER A 4 -18.81 4.44 -8.90
CA SER A 4 -19.05 3.91 -7.56
C SER A 4 -17.78 3.89 -6.71
N THR A 5 -17.94 3.85 -5.39
CA THR A 5 -16.84 3.75 -4.44
C THR A 5 -16.45 2.28 -4.23
N LEU A 6 -15.16 1.95 -4.42
CA LEU A 6 -14.63 0.61 -4.18
C LEU A 6 -14.42 0.33 -2.68
N ALA A 7 -13.75 1.24 -1.96
CA ALA A 7 -13.51 1.15 -0.51
C ALA A 7 -13.32 2.55 0.09
N GLY A 8 -13.46 2.66 1.41
CA GLY A 8 -13.30 3.91 2.15
C GLY A 8 -14.60 4.47 2.74
N THR A 9 -14.47 5.22 3.84
CA THR A 9 -15.57 5.93 4.52
C THR A 9 -15.71 7.39 4.09
N GLY A 10 -14.74 7.95 3.36
CA GLY A 10 -14.61 9.39 3.14
C GLY A 10 -14.05 10.19 4.34
N THR A 11 -13.78 9.53 5.47
CA THR A 11 -13.11 10.15 6.63
C THR A 11 -11.65 9.69 6.69
N ARG A 12 -10.73 10.63 6.90
CA ARG A 12 -9.29 10.31 7.07
C ARG A 12 -9.06 9.37 8.26
N GLY A 13 -8.12 8.44 8.10
CA GLY A 13 -7.63 7.57 9.18
C GLY A 13 -7.11 6.25 8.65
N HIS A 14 -6.85 5.32 9.56
CA HIS A 14 -6.42 3.95 9.23
C HIS A 14 -7.42 2.96 9.82
N ALA A 15 -7.88 2.03 8.98
CA ALA A 15 -8.63 0.85 9.38
C ALA A 15 -8.58 -0.15 8.22
N ASP A 16 -8.23 -1.39 8.50
CA ASP A 16 -8.50 -2.53 7.61
C ASP A 16 -9.99 -2.93 7.74
N GLY A 17 -10.51 -3.64 6.74
CA GLY A 17 -11.91 -4.08 6.73
C GLY A 17 -12.53 -4.10 5.34
N THR A 18 -13.79 -4.49 5.25
CA THR A 18 -14.50 -4.64 3.97
C THR A 18 -15.12 -3.33 3.52
N ALA A 19 -14.89 -2.95 2.26
CA ALA A 19 -15.49 -1.84 1.55
C ALA A 19 -15.50 -0.53 2.36
N THR A 20 -16.66 -0.12 2.88
CA THR A 20 -16.86 1.14 3.60
C THR A 20 -16.42 1.07 5.07
N ALA A 21 -15.98 -0.06 5.59
CA ALA A 21 -15.37 -0.15 6.92
C ALA A 21 -13.90 0.33 6.92
N ALA A 22 -13.22 0.22 5.79
CA ALA A 22 -11.82 0.62 5.67
C ALA A 22 -11.65 2.13 5.67
N LYS A 23 -10.53 2.62 6.23
CA LYS A 23 -10.14 4.03 6.21
C LYS A 23 -8.77 4.19 5.56
N PHE A 24 -8.61 5.33 4.88
CA PHE A 24 -7.38 5.75 4.22
C PHE A 24 -7.07 7.20 4.64
N TYR A 25 -5.81 7.61 4.50
CA TYR A 25 -5.40 8.99 4.71
C TYR A 25 -4.44 9.45 3.60
N GLY A 26 -5.01 10.20 2.65
CA GLY A 26 -4.28 10.70 1.50
C GLY A 26 -3.77 9.59 0.57
N PRO A 27 -4.64 8.67 0.07
CA PRO A 27 -4.20 7.69 -0.92
C PRO A 27 -3.81 8.41 -2.22
N LEU A 28 -2.63 8.13 -2.78
CA LEU A 28 -2.14 8.77 -4.01
C LEU A 28 -1.86 7.77 -5.14
N GLY A 29 -1.01 6.79 -4.90
CA GLY A 29 -0.63 5.78 -5.89
C GLY A 29 -1.61 4.61 -5.92
N VAL A 30 -1.96 4.12 -7.12
CA VAL A 30 -2.78 2.93 -7.30
C VAL A 30 -2.23 2.04 -8.42
N ALA A 31 -2.25 0.73 -8.21
CA ALA A 31 -1.93 -0.28 -9.23
C ALA A 31 -2.88 -1.47 -9.12
N VAL A 32 -3.06 -2.22 -10.21
CA VAL A 32 -3.93 -3.40 -10.24
C VAL A 32 -3.15 -4.58 -10.80
N ASP A 33 -3.23 -5.73 -10.14
CA ASP A 33 -2.61 -6.97 -10.63
C ASP A 33 -3.54 -7.73 -11.61
N SER A 34 -3.02 -8.79 -12.23
CA SER A 34 -3.79 -9.65 -13.16
C SER A 34 -4.94 -10.41 -12.50
N SER A 35 -4.95 -10.51 -11.17
CA SER A 35 -6.03 -11.12 -10.39
C SER A 35 -7.10 -10.10 -9.95
N GLY A 36 -6.96 -8.83 -10.35
CA GLY A 36 -7.88 -7.76 -10.00
C GLY A 36 -7.71 -7.22 -8.58
N ASN A 37 -6.61 -7.54 -7.88
CA ASN A 37 -6.31 -6.88 -6.62
C ASN A 37 -5.81 -5.47 -6.87
N VAL A 38 -6.28 -4.52 -6.07
CA VAL A 38 -5.88 -3.11 -6.14
C VAL A 38 -4.90 -2.81 -5.02
N TYR A 39 -3.73 -2.28 -5.36
CA TYR A 39 -2.70 -1.85 -4.43
C TYR A 39 -2.75 -0.33 -4.31
N VAL A 40 -2.68 0.19 -3.09
CA VAL A 40 -2.84 1.61 -2.80
C VAL A 40 -1.70 2.08 -1.91
N ALA A 41 -1.03 3.16 -2.30
CA ALA A 41 -0.11 3.89 -1.44
C ALA A 41 -0.92 4.81 -0.52
N ASP A 42 -1.04 4.45 0.76
CA ASP A 42 -1.78 5.18 1.78
C ASP A 42 -0.83 6.12 2.51
N VAL A 43 -0.56 7.24 1.86
CA VAL A 43 0.66 8.07 2.04
C VAL A 43 0.83 8.53 3.47
N ASN A 44 -0.20 9.15 4.05
CA ASN A 44 -0.12 9.74 5.38
C ASN A 44 -0.32 8.70 6.50
N ASN A 45 -0.66 7.47 6.13
CA ASN A 45 -0.65 6.32 7.02
C ASN A 45 0.65 5.50 6.90
N HIS A 46 1.62 5.93 6.08
CA HIS A 46 2.93 5.30 5.89
C HIS A 46 2.86 3.81 5.48
N ARG A 47 1.85 3.44 4.67
CA ARG A 47 1.51 2.04 4.39
C ARG A 47 1.14 1.77 2.95
N ILE A 48 1.30 0.52 2.56
CA ILE A 48 0.74 -0.04 1.33
C ILE A 48 -0.45 -0.93 1.69
N ARG A 49 -1.58 -0.69 1.03
CA ARG A 49 -2.85 -1.36 1.24
C ARG A 49 -3.18 -2.21 0.01
N LYS A 50 -3.79 -3.37 0.23
CA LYS A 50 -4.32 -4.24 -0.83
C LYS A 50 -5.82 -4.36 -0.67
N ILE A 51 -6.55 -4.20 -1.76
CA ILE A 51 -7.99 -4.39 -1.87
C ILE A 51 -8.23 -5.60 -2.78
N THR A 52 -8.87 -6.63 -2.26
CA THR A 52 -9.22 -7.82 -3.06
C THR A 52 -10.45 -7.56 -3.94
N PRO A 53 -10.73 -8.40 -4.96
CA PRO A 53 -11.99 -8.34 -5.70
C PRO A 53 -13.24 -8.46 -4.82
N ALA A 54 -13.13 -9.14 -3.67
CA ALA A 54 -14.17 -9.21 -2.64
C ALA A 54 -14.27 -7.94 -1.78
N ARG A 55 -13.55 -6.87 -2.14
CA ARG A 55 -13.52 -5.55 -1.49
C ARG A 55 -13.00 -5.59 -0.05
N VAL A 56 -12.19 -6.59 0.29
CA VAL A 56 -11.51 -6.65 1.59
C VAL A 56 -10.23 -5.82 1.50
N VAL A 57 -10.06 -4.87 2.41
CA VAL A 57 -8.85 -4.04 2.51
C VAL A 57 -7.96 -4.59 3.62
N ASN A 58 -6.71 -4.89 3.27
CA ASN A 58 -5.66 -5.29 4.21
C ASN A 58 -4.42 -4.40 4.06
N THR A 59 -3.74 -4.15 5.16
CA THR A 59 -2.38 -3.59 5.14
C THR A 59 -1.40 -4.71 4.79
N ILE A 60 -0.61 -4.55 3.73
CA ILE A 60 0.39 -5.55 3.33
C ILE A 60 1.80 -5.18 3.78
N ALA A 61 2.07 -3.88 3.98
CA ALA A 61 3.31 -3.41 4.57
C ALA A 61 3.18 -1.99 5.13
N GLY A 62 4.00 -1.66 6.14
CA GLY A 62 4.08 -0.34 6.76
C GLY A 62 3.52 -0.30 8.18
N THR A 63 3.96 0.70 8.95
CA THR A 63 3.53 0.94 10.34
C THR A 63 3.01 2.37 10.49
N ASP A 64 2.53 2.77 11.68
CA ASP A 64 2.20 4.18 11.97
C ASP A 64 3.44 5.07 12.11
N THR A 65 4.63 4.47 12.21
CA THR A 65 5.88 5.20 12.40
C THR A 65 6.59 5.39 11.05
N PRO A 66 6.88 6.64 10.64
CA PRO A 66 7.69 6.88 9.46
C PRO A 66 9.12 6.38 9.66
N GLY A 67 9.72 5.82 8.61
CA GLY A 67 11.09 5.32 8.61
C GLY A 67 11.36 4.49 7.37
N PHE A 68 12.54 3.85 7.29
CA PHE A 68 12.93 3.03 6.12
C PHE A 68 13.33 1.60 6.50
N ALA A 69 13.01 1.14 7.70
CA ALA A 69 13.32 -0.21 8.14
C ALA A 69 12.80 -1.26 7.15
N ASP A 70 13.67 -2.19 6.74
CA ASP A 70 13.33 -3.38 5.95
C ASP A 70 12.81 -4.50 6.86
N GLY A 71 12.29 -5.58 6.27
CA GLY A 71 11.86 -6.78 7.00
C GLY A 71 10.45 -7.25 6.63
N ALA A 72 9.77 -7.94 7.53
CA ALA A 72 8.39 -8.37 7.33
C ALA A 72 7.46 -7.15 7.18
N GLY A 73 6.39 -7.26 6.40
CA GLY A 73 5.52 -6.14 6.07
C GLY A 73 4.94 -5.41 7.29
N ASN A 74 4.63 -6.13 8.36
CA ASN A 74 4.11 -5.55 9.61
C ASN A 74 5.18 -4.85 10.49
N THR A 75 6.46 -4.99 10.16
CA THR A 75 7.57 -4.32 10.85
C THR A 75 8.30 -3.32 9.96
N ALA A 76 8.21 -3.48 8.64
CA ALA A 76 8.82 -2.59 7.67
C ALA A 76 8.19 -1.19 7.74
N GLN A 77 9.02 -0.17 7.58
CA GLN A 77 8.60 1.22 7.64
C GLN A 77 8.76 1.90 6.27
N PHE A 78 7.85 2.82 5.99
CA PHE A 78 7.90 3.74 4.85
C PHE A 78 7.78 5.17 5.37
N TYR A 79 8.17 6.14 4.56
CA TYR A 79 7.91 7.55 4.83
C TYR A 79 7.25 8.19 3.61
N HIS A 80 5.93 8.44 3.71
CA HIS A 80 5.10 8.98 2.63
C HIS A 80 5.28 8.22 1.30
N PRO A 81 4.90 6.93 1.24
CA PRO A 81 4.91 6.21 -0.02
C PRO A 81 3.89 6.84 -0.98
N THR A 82 4.31 7.27 -2.16
CA THR A 82 3.43 8.03 -3.09
C THR A 82 2.97 7.23 -4.30
N GLY A 83 3.74 6.22 -4.71
CA GLY A 83 3.49 5.42 -5.90
C GLY A 83 3.61 3.93 -5.63
N VAL A 84 2.82 3.14 -6.35
CA VAL A 84 2.90 1.67 -6.35
C VAL A 84 2.84 1.14 -7.78
N ALA A 85 3.57 0.07 -8.05
CA ALA A 85 3.47 -0.75 -9.25
C ALA A 85 3.52 -2.23 -8.86
N VAL A 86 2.91 -3.10 -9.66
CA VAL A 86 2.92 -4.55 -9.41
C VAL A 86 3.37 -5.29 -10.66
N ASP A 87 4.25 -6.28 -10.51
CA ASP A 87 4.71 -7.12 -11.62
C ASP A 87 3.90 -8.43 -11.74
N SER A 88 4.16 -9.19 -12.81
CA SER A 88 3.49 -10.47 -13.07
C SER A 88 3.83 -11.58 -12.05
N PHE A 89 4.87 -11.39 -11.25
CA PHE A 89 5.24 -12.31 -10.17
C PHE A 89 4.61 -11.92 -8.83
N GLY A 90 3.85 -10.83 -8.79
CA GLY A 90 3.18 -10.32 -7.59
C GLY A 90 4.09 -9.50 -6.67
N ASN A 91 5.28 -9.08 -7.12
CA ASN A 91 6.06 -8.11 -6.36
C ASN A 91 5.43 -6.73 -6.50
N VAL A 92 5.41 -5.98 -5.39
CA VAL A 92 4.96 -4.60 -5.36
C VAL A 92 6.16 -3.68 -5.21
N TYR A 93 6.32 -2.75 -6.14
CA TYR A 93 7.35 -1.71 -6.08
C TYR A 93 6.71 -0.43 -5.57
N VAL A 94 7.38 0.23 -4.62
CA VAL A 94 6.86 1.37 -3.88
C VAL A 94 7.82 2.53 -4.05
N ALA A 95 7.30 3.68 -4.46
CA ALA A 95 8.04 4.94 -4.37
C ALA A 95 7.92 5.48 -2.94
N ASP A 96 8.93 5.18 -2.11
CA ASP A 96 9.04 5.59 -0.71
C ASP A 96 9.63 6.99 -0.62
N SER A 97 8.85 7.97 -1.07
CA SER A 97 9.35 9.28 -1.50
C SER A 97 9.97 10.11 -0.38
N GLY A 98 9.48 9.99 0.85
CA GLY A 98 10.07 10.67 2.01
C GLY A 98 11.44 10.11 2.41
N ASN A 99 11.74 8.86 2.01
CA ASN A 99 13.05 8.24 2.21
C ASN A 99 13.94 8.30 0.95
N HIS A 100 13.44 8.80 -0.18
CA HIS A 100 14.15 8.79 -1.46
C HIS A 100 14.53 7.38 -1.98
N LEU A 101 13.73 6.37 -1.62
CA LEU A 101 13.97 4.98 -1.99
C LEU A 101 12.88 4.43 -2.92
N ILE A 102 13.26 3.46 -3.74
CA ILE A 102 12.32 2.51 -4.32
C ILE A 102 12.41 1.23 -3.49
N ARG A 103 11.28 0.81 -2.93
CA ARG A 103 11.19 -0.37 -2.07
C ARG A 103 10.43 -1.47 -2.81
N ARG A 104 10.75 -2.74 -2.53
CA ARG A 104 10.04 -3.89 -3.10
C ARG A 104 9.42 -4.71 -1.97
N ILE A 105 8.14 -5.06 -2.13
CA ILE A 105 7.41 -6.02 -1.29
C ILE A 105 7.27 -7.31 -2.10
N THR A 106 7.78 -8.42 -1.59
CA THR A 106 7.62 -9.74 -2.24
C THR A 106 6.24 -10.34 -1.94
N PRO A 107 5.79 -11.37 -2.70
CA PRO A 107 4.56 -12.11 -2.36
C PRO A 107 4.56 -12.74 -0.95
N ALA A 108 5.75 -13.00 -0.39
CA ALA A 108 5.91 -13.47 0.99
C ALA A 108 5.76 -12.35 2.04
N GLY A 109 5.50 -11.11 1.61
CA GLY A 109 5.33 -9.96 2.50
C GLY A 109 6.64 -9.42 3.07
N VAL A 110 7.77 -9.61 2.39
CA VAL A 110 9.08 -9.06 2.81
C VAL A 110 9.38 -7.79 2.04
N VAL A 111 9.75 -6.73 2.76
CA VAL A 111 10.17 -5.43 2.23
C VAL A 111 11.68 -5.34 2.21
N SER A 112 12.23 -4.91 1.06
CA SER A 112 13.65 -4.57 0.92
C SER A 112 13.83 -3.30 0.09
N ILE A 113 14.97 -2.63 0.22
CA ILE A 113 15.41 -1.63 -0.76
C ILE A 113 15.59 -2.31 -2.13
N PHE A 114 15.02 -1.69 -3.17
CA PHE A 114 15.21 -2.09 -4.57
C PHE A 114 16.17 -1.14 -5.29
N ALA A 115 16.05 0.17 -5.02
CA ALA A 115 16.98 1.19 -5.51
C ALA A 115 17.01 2.42 -4.58
N GLY A 116 18.12 3.16 -4.60
CA GLY A 116 18.40 4.31 -3.72
C GLY A 116 19.40 3.98 -2.60
N SER A 117 19.84 5.00 -1.86
CA SER A 117 20.83 4.91 -0.77
C SER A 117 20.55 5.93 0.33
#